data_AF-A0A3A1Y2L4-F1
#
_entry.id   AF-A0A3A1Y2L4-F1
#
_cell.length_a   1.000
_cell.length_b   1.000
_cell.length_c   1.000
_cell.angle_alpha   90.00
_cell.angle_beta   90.00
_cell.angle_gamma   90.00
#
_symmetry.space_group_name_H-M   'P 1'
#
loop_
_entity.id
_entity.type
_entity.pdbx_description
1 polymer ?
#
loop_
_entity_poly.entity_id
_entity_poly.type
_entity_poly.pdbx_seq_one_letter_code
_entity_poly.pdbx_strand_id
1 'polypeptide(L)' 'MSEQKEKFSFEQNLEKLNELLKKMEEGALPLDELTKSYVDALGLLDALREQLDESKAQIQIVQQKRGYGQAN' A
#
# COMPACT_ATOMS: atom_id res chain seq x y z
N MET A 1 10.62 21.33 13.95
CA MET A 1 9.87 21.38 12.68
C MET A 1 9.29 20.00 12.49
N SER A 2 7.99 19.84 12.72
CA SER A 2 7.34 18.52 12.69
C SER A 2 6.97 18.21 11.25
N GLU A 3 7.83 17.49 10.54
CA GLU A 3 7.50 16.92 9.23
C GLU A 3 6.41 15.87 9.43
N GLN A 4 5.15 16.32 9.38
CA GLN A 4 4.03 15.43 9.12
C GLN A 4 4.23 14.88 7.72
N LYS A 5 4.88 13.72 7.60
CA LYS A 5 4.85 12.93 6.37
C LYS A 5 3.39 12.70 6.03
N GLU A 6 2.88 13.40 5.03
CA GLU A 6 1.55 13.12 4.47
C GLU A 6 1.50 11.63 4.14
N LYS A 7 0.64 10.88 4.83
CA LYS A 7 0.33 9.50 4.46
C LYS A 7 -0.36 9.58 3.11
N PHE A 8 0.35 9.18 2.04
CA PHE A 8 -0.22 9.04 0.71
C PHE A 8 -1.44 8.11 0.75
N SER A 9 -2.43 8.36 -0.12
CA SER A 9 -3.60 7.48 -0.25
C SER A 9 -3.20 6.12 -0.84
N PHE A 10 -4.09 5.12 -0.70
CA PHE A 10 -3.88 3.79 -1.29
C PHE A 10 -3.69 3.89 -2.80
N GLU A 11 -4.54 4.66 -3.48
CA GLU A 11 -4.50 4.87 -4.92
C GLU A 11 -3.19 5.52 -5.36
N GLN A 12 -2.70 6.51 -4.61
CA GLN A 12 -1.43 7.18 -4.88
C GLN A 12 -0.24 6.24 -4.71
N ASN A 13 -0.23 5.40 -3.67
CA ASN A 13 0.82 4.41 -3.46
C ASN A 13 0.81 3.33 -4.55
N LEU A 14 -0.39 2.92 -4.99
CA LEU A 14 -0.56 1.96 -6.06
C LEU A 14 -0.10 2.51 -7.41
N GLU A 15 -0.42 3.77 -7.71
CA GLU A 15 0.05 4.46 -8.90
C GLU A 15 1.59 4.53 -8.94
N LYS A 16 2.22 4.95 -7.84
CA LYS A 16 3.68 4.97 -7.72
C LYS A 16 4.31 3.60 -7.93
N LEU A 17 3.72 2.55 -7.36
CA LEU A 17 4.20 1.18 -7.54
C LEU A 17 4.13 0.77 -9.02
N ASN A 18 3.03 1.08 -9.71
CA ASN A 18 2.87 0.77 -11.13
C ASN A 18 3.87 1.52 -12.01
N GLU A 19 4.12 2.81 -11.73
CA GLU A 19 5.12 3.59 -12.46
C GLU A 19 6.53 3.03 -12.27
N LEU A 20 6.85 2.59 -11.05
CA LEU A 20 8.13 1.98 -10.72
C LEU A 20 8.31 0.65 -11.45
N LEU A 21 7.29 -0.22 -11.42
CA LEU A 21 7.30 -1.50 -12.15
C LEU A 21 7.49 -1.27 -13.66
N LYS A 22 6.79 -0.30 -14.25
CA LYS A 22 6.96 0.04 -15.66
C LYS A 22 8.41 0.41 -16.00
N LYS A 23 9.06 1.23 -15.18
CA LYS A 23 10.48 1.59 -15.36
C LYS A 23 11.41 0.39 -15.23
N MET A 24 11.11 -0.54 -14.32
CA MET A 24 11.89 -1.77 -14.15
C MET A 24 11.72 -2.72 -15.35
N GLU A 25 10.51 -2.83 -15.88
CA GLU A 25 10.17 -3.68 -17.03
C GLU A 25 10.71 -3.14 -18.37
N GLU A 26 10.94 -1.83 -18.49
CA GLU A 26 11.58 -1.22 -19.67
C GLU A 26 13.02 -1.71 -19.91
N GLY A 27 13.67 -2.30 -18.89
CA GLY A 27 14.97 -2.95 -19.03
C GLY A 27 16.15 -2.00 -19.31
N ALA A 28 15.91 -0.68 -19.22
CA ALA A 28 16.91 0.36 -19.47
C ALA A 28 17.64 0.85 -18.20
N LEU A 29 17.22 0.39 -17.01
CA LEU A 29 17.79 0.81 -15.73
C LEU A 29 19.17 0.16 -15.50
N PRO A 30 20.20 0.92 -15.11
CA PRO A 30 21.43 0.38 -14.56
C PRO A 30 21.15 -0.50 -13.33
N LEU A 31 22.01 -1.49 -13.08
CA LEU A 31 21.82 -2.46 -11.98
C LEU A 31 21.62 -1.80 -10.61
N ASP A 32 22.35 -0.73 -10.31
CA ASP A 32 22.21 0.01 -9.05
C ASP A 32 20.84 0.69 -8.91
N GLU A 33 20.31 1.24 -10.00
CA GLU A 33 18.99 1.88 -10.02
C GLU A 33 17.86 0.86 -9.99
N LEU A 34 18.04 -0.27 -10.66
CA LEU A 34 17.10 -1.39 -10.60
C LEU A 34 17.02 -1.95 -9.18
N THR A 35 18.16 -2.07 -8.49
CA THR A 35 18.21 -2.55 -7.10
C THR A 35 17.50 -1.58 -6.15
N LYS A 36 17.73 -0.26 -6.31
CA LYS A 36 17.01 0.76 -5.53
C LYS A 36 15.51 0.72 -5.80
N SER A 37 15.13 0.67 -7.07
CA SER A 37 13.72 0.57 -7.47
C SER A 37 13.08 -0.68 -6.87
N TYR A 38 13.75 -1.83 -6.86
CA TYR A 38 13.23 -3.04 -6.22
C TYR A 38 12.98 -2.86 -4.72
N VAL A 39 13.92 -2.24 -3.98
CA VAL A 39 13.75 -1.96 -2.54
C VAL A 39 12.59 -1.00 -2.29
N ASP A 40 12.48 0.06 -3.10
CA ASP A 40 11.39 1.03 -2.99
C ASP A 40 10.02 0.37 -3.30
N ALA A 41 9.98 -0.57 -4.26
CA ALA A 41 8.79 -1.35 -4.58
C ALA A 41 8.29 -2.16 -3.39
N LEU A 42 9.21 -2.79 -2.65
CA LEU A 42 8.88 -3.56 -1.45
C LEU A 42 8.30 -2.66 -0.35
N GLY A 43 8.88 -1.47 -0.15
CA GLY A 43 8.35 -0.50 0.81
C GLY A 43 6.93 -0.03 0.46
N LEU A 44 6.66 0.23 -0.81
CA LEU A 44 5.30 0.56 -1.29
C LEU A 44 4.34 -0.61 -1.11
N LEU A 45 4.78 -1.84 -1.40
CA LEU A 45 3.97 -3.05 -1.25
C LEU A 45 3.57 -3.28 0.22
N ASP A 46 4.49 -3.06 1.15
CA ASP A 46 4.22 -3.19 2.58
C ASP A 46 3.19 -2.15 3.06
N ALA A 47 3.33 -0.89 2.62
CA ALA A 47 2.37 0.17 2.93
C ALA A 47 0.96 -0.16 2.37
N LEU A 48 0.88 -0.64 1.13
CA LEU A 48 -0.39 -1.05 0.51
C LEU A 48 -1.06 -2.20 1.28
N ARG A 49 -0.27 -3.18 1.75
CA ARG A 49 -0.76 -4.30 2.56
C ARG A 49 -1.30 -3.82 3.90
N GLU A 50 -0.59 -2.92 4.58
CA GLU A 50 -1.04 -2.32 5.84
C GLU A 50 -2.40 -1.62 5.66
N GLN A 51 -2.54 -0.79 4.62
CA GLN A 51 -3.81 -0.09 4.33
C GLN A 51 -4.97 -1.07 4.03
N LEU A 52 -4.69 -2.17 3.32
CA LEU A 52 -5.70 -3.21 3.05
C LEU A 52 -6.12 -3.92 4.33
N ASP A 53 -5.18 -4.25 5.21
CA ASP A 53 -5.47 -4.96 6.45
C ASP A 53 -6.21 -4.08 7.45
N GLU A 54 -5.86 -2.79 7.54
CA GLU A 54 -6.65 -1.78 8.26
C GLU A 54 -8.09 -1.75 7.76
N SER A 55 -8.28 -1.67 6.44
CA SER A 55 -9.62 -1.64 5.81
C SER A 55 -10.41 -2.92 6.07
N LYS A 56 -9.78 -4.10 5.98
CA LYS A 56 -10.41 -5.39 6.32
C LYS A 56 -10.83 -5.43 7.78
N ALA A 57 -9.99 -4.96 8.70
CA ALA A 57 -10.30 -4.92 10.13
C ALA A 57 -11.53 -4.03 10.39
N GLN A 58 -11.60 -2.85 9.76
CA GLN A 58 -12.79 -1.97 9.87
C GLN A 58 -14.06 -2.67 9.38
N ILE A 59 -14.01 -3.35 8.23
CA ILE A 59 -15.13 -4.11 7.69
C ILE A 59 -15.54 -5.23 8.65
N GLN A 60 -14.59 -6.00 9.19
CA GLN A 60 -14.87 -7.08 10.14
C GLN A 60 -15.57 -6.55 11.41
N ILE A 61 -15.13 -5.42 11.95
CA ILE A 61 -15.77 -4.79 13.11
C ILE A 61 -17.23 -4.44 12.80
N VAL A 62 -17.50 -3.87 11.63
CA VAL A 62 -18.87 -3.53 11.21
C VAL A 62 -19.72 -4.79 11.02
N GLN A 63 -19.17 -5.84 10.40
CA GLN A 63 -19.87 -7.11 10.22
C GLN A 63 -20.19 -7.78 11.55
N GLN A 64 -19.25 -7.80 12.50
CA GLN A 64 -19.47 -8.32 13.85
C GLN A 64 -20.57 -7.53 14.55
N LYS A 65 -20.51 -6.19 14.55
CA LYS A 65 -21.55 -5.36 15.17
C LYS A 65 -22.95 -5.60 14.58
N ARG A 66 -23.05 -5.81 13.25
CA ARG A 66 -24.31 -6.14 12.59
C ARG A 66 -24.79 -7.57 12.90
N GLY A 67 -23.89 -8.54 12.97
CA GLY A 67 -24.21 -9.93 13.34
C GLY A 67 -24.62 -10.09 14.81
N TYR A 68 -24.03 -9.30 15.72
CA TYR A 68 -24.43 -9.23 17.13
C TYR A 68 -25.76 -8.47 17.36
N GLY A 69 -26.28 -7.79 16.35
CA GLY A 69 -27.55 -7.05 16.42
C GLY A 69 -28.81 -7.85 16.06
N GLN A 70 -28.69 -9.12 15.68
CA GLN A 70 -29.83 -9.99 15.31
C GLN A 70 -30.04 -11.19 16.24
N ALA A 71 -29.31 -11.27 17.35
CA ALA A 71 -29.59 -12.24 18.41
C ALA A 71 -30.26 -11.50 19.57
N ASN A 72 -31.53 -11.14 19.40
CA ASN A 72 -32.57 -10.99 20.44
C ASN A 72 -33.92 -10.73 19.76
#